data_AF-A0A2N2M5N2-F1
#
_entry.id   AF-A0A2N2M5N2-F1
#
_cell.length_a   1.000
_cell.length_b   1.000
_cell.length_c   1.000
_cell.angle_alpha   90.00
_cell.angle_beta   90.00
_cell.angle_gamma   90.00
#
_symmetry.space_group_name_H-M   'P 1'
#
loop_
_entity.id
_entity.type
_entity.pdbx_description
1 polymer ?
#
loop_
_entity_poly.entity_id
_entity_poly.type
_entity_poly.pdbx_seq_one_letter_code
_entity_poly.pdbx_strand_id
1 'polypeptide(L)'
;MKNQKGFTLIEIIAVLVILGILAAVAVPKYIDMQGEAKKAAAKGQVAEIKSTLNLAYAKLFMSNSSAPTTASAVVTASGIGATMGTAPDIWGVNVSPTGTYANITVSTYNSVTGYDATGTWNLPQ
;
A
#
# COMPACT_ATOMS: atom_id res chain seq x y z
N MET A 1 -37.93 21.11 44.48
CA MET A 1 -36.67 21.55 43.86
C MET A 1 -35.75 20.34 43.77
N LYS A 2 -35.39 19.89 42.57
CA LYS A 2 -34.60 18.67 42.36
C LYS A 2 -33.13 18.97 42.67
N ASN A 3 -32.53 18.15 43.52
CA ASN A 3 -31.15 18.27 43.99
C ASN A 3 -30.19 18.04 42.79
N GLN A 4 -29.72 19.12 42.15
CA GLN A 4 -28.71 19.01 41.10
C GLN A 4 -27.36 18.70 41.76
N LYS A 5 -26.99 17.41 41.80
CA LYS A 5 -25.63 17.00 42.13
C LYS A 5 -24.73 17.38 40.95
N GLY A 6 -23.97 18.46 41.09
CA GLY A 6 -22.89 18.79 40.17
C GLY A 6 -21.75 17.78 40.27
N PHE A 7 -21.02 17.57 39.17
CA PHE A 7 -19.78 16.80 39.16
C PHE A 7 -18.75 17.43 40.09
N THR A 8 -18.01 16.60 40.84
CA THR A 8 -16.94 17.07 41.70
C THR A 8 -15.65 17.27 40.89
N LEU A 9 -14.81 18.22 41.33
CA LEU A 9 -13.49 18.44 40.70
C LEU A 9 -12.61 17.18 40.74
N ILE A 10 -12.72 16.40 41.82
CA ILE A 10 -11.94 15.18 41.98
C ILE A 10 -12.34 14.10 40.96
N GLU A 11 -13.63 14.00 40.61
CA GLU A 11 -14.10 13.07 39.57
C GLU A 11 -13.54 13.44 38.19
N ILE A 12 -13.52 14.73 37.86
CA ILE A 12 -12.95 15.19 36.60
C ILE A 12 -11.44 14.95 36.55
N ILE A 13 -10.72 15.18 37.64
CA ILE A 13 -9.27 14.93 37.71
C ILE A 13 -8.97 13.43 37.58
N ALA A 14 -9.70 12.56 38.29
CA ALA A 14 -9.51 11.12 38.21
C ALA A 14 -9.72 10.60 36.79
N VAL A 15 -10.74 11.10 36.08
CA VAL A 15 -11.00 10.73 34.67
C VAL A 15 -9.88 11.20 33.75
N LEU A 16 -9.39 12.44 33.90
CA LEU A 16 -8.29 12.96 33.09
C LEU A 16 -6.99 12.18 33.30
N VAL A 17 -6.71 11.76 34.53
CA VAL A 17 -5.53 10.92 34.83
C VAL A 17 -5.63 9.57 34.12
N ILE A 18 -6.79 8.90 34.20
CA ILE A 18 -7.00 7.62 33.52
C ILE A 18 -6.89 7.79 32.00
N LEU A 19 -7.54 8.80 31.42
CA LEU A 19 -7.45 9.09 29.98
C LEU A 19 -6.01 9.44 29.56
N GLY A 20 -5.25 10.14 30.39
CA GLY A 20 -3.85 10.46 30.15
C GLY A 20 -2.97 9.21 30.05
N ILE A 21 -3.13 8.26 30.99
CA ILE A 21 -2.40 6.99 30.97
C ILE A 21 -2.77 6.16 29.73
N LEU A 22 -4.07 6.05 29.43
CA LEU A 22 -4.54 5.33 28.25
C LEU A 22 -4.01 5.94 26.95
N ALA A 23 -4.04 7.28 26.82
CA ALA A 23 -3.53 7.98 25.66
C ALA A 23 -2.02 7.77 25.48
N ALA A 24 -1.24 7.82 26.57
CA ALA A 24 0.21 7.61 26.53
C ALA A 24 0.60 6.23 25.95
N VAL A 25 -0.19 5.19 26.20
CA VAL A 25 0.06 3.84 25.68
C VAL A 25 -0.60 3.61 24.30
N ALA A 26 -1.80 4.14 24.08
CA ALA A 26 -2.58 3.87 22.87
C ALA A 26 -2.06 4.62 21.64
N VAL A 27 -1.62 5.88 21.80
CA VAL A 27 -1.16 6.73 20.69
C VAL A 27 0.05 6.15 19.94
N PRO A 28 1.17 5.75 20.59
CA PRO A 28 2.31 5.18 19.87
C PRO A 28 1.93 3.89 19.14
N LYS A 29 1.17 2.99 19.81
CA LYS A 29 0.68 1.75 19.20
C LYS A 29 -0.20 2.00 17.97
N TYR A 30 -1.04 3.03 18.01
CA TYR A 30 -1.89 3.40 16.88
C TYR A 30 -1.08 3.91 15.67
N ILE A 31 -0.02 4.68 15.91
CA ILE A 31 0.90 5.14 14.87
C ILE A 31 1.62 3.96 14.22
N ASP A 32 2.15 3.02 15.03
CA ASP A 32 2.80 1.81 14.53
C ASP A 32 1.86 0.96 13.69
N MET A 33 0.62 0.75 14.17
CA MET A 33 -0.40 -0.02 13.45
C MET A 33 -0.77 0.62 12.11
N GLN A 34 -0.85 1.94 12.02
CA GLN A 34 -1.03 2.63 10.75
C GLN A 34 0.14 2.39 9.79
N GLY A 35 1.37 2.42 10.30
CA GLY A 35 2.55 2.16 9.48
C GLY A 35 2.58 0.75 8.92
N GLU A 36 2.26 -0.25 9.74
CA GLU A 36 2.16 -1.65 9.30
C GLU A 36 1.01 -1.87 8.32
N ALA A 37 -0.14 -1.21 8.52
CA ALA A 37 -1.25 -1.25 7.57
C ALA A 37 -0.85 -0.69 6.20
N LYS A 38 -0.11 0.43 6.16
CA LYS A 38 0.42 1.01 4.92
C LYS A 38 1.40 0.08 4.22
N LYS A 39 2.35 -0.53 4.95
CA LYS A 39 3.27 -1.53 4.37
C LYS A 39 2.53 -2.74 3.81
N ALA A 40 1.49 -3.21 4.51
CA ALA A 40 0.67 -4.32 4.04
C ALA A 40 -0.08 -3.95 2.75
N ALA A 41 -0.64 -2.74 2.67
CA ALA A 41 -1.28 -2.23 1.46
C ALA A 41 -0.29 -2.13 0.28
N ALA A 42 0.92 -1.59 0.51
CA ALA A 42 1.97 -1.53 -0.51
C ALA A 42 2.34 -2.91 -1.06
N LYS A 43 2.48 -3.91 -0.19
CA LYS A 43 2.69 -5.32 -0.59
C LYS A 43 1.50 -5.87 -1.38
N GLY A 44 0.28 -5.55 -0.98
CA GLY A 44 -0.94 -5.91 -1.70
C GLY A 44 -0.94 -5.37 -3.13
N GLN A 45 -0.52 -4.12 -3.31
CA GLN A 45 -0.41 -3.51 -4.63
C GLN A 45 0.68 -4.14 -5.51
N VAL A 46 1.82 -4.51 -4.94
CA VAL A 46 2.83 -5.31 -5.67
C VAL A 46 2.20 -6.61 -6.19
N ALA A 47 1.42 -7.31 -5.36
CA ALA A 47 0.77 -8.56 -5.76
C ALA A 47 -0.30 -8.34 -6.85
N GLU A 48 -1.08 -7.26 -6.75
CA GLU A 48 -2.04 -6.84 -7.77
C GLU A 48 -1.35 -6.61 -9.13
N ILE A 49 -0.25 -5.86 -9.15
CA ILE A 49 0.52 -5.60 -10.36
C ILE A 49 1.03 -6.90 -10.99
N LYS A 50 1.57 -7.82 -10.18
CA LYS A 50 1.99 -9.15 -10.67
C LYS A 50 0.83 -9.90 -11.32
N SER A 51 -0.37 -9.86 -10.73
CA SER A 51 -1.58 -10.47 -11.29
C SER A 51 -1.94 -9.83 -12.63
N THR A 52 -1.92 -8.51 -12.72
CA THR A 52 -2.19 -7.78 -13.97
C THR A 52 -1.18 -8.13 -15.07
N LEU A 53 0.10 -8.27 -14.73
CA LEU A 53 1.13 -8.70 -15.68
C LEU A 53 0.91 -10.15 -16.15
N ASN A 54 0.51 -11.08 -15.27
CA ASN A 54 0.14 -12.43 -15.67
C ASN A 54 -1.05 -12.44 -16.65
N LEU A 55 -2.08 -11.62 -16.37
CA LEU A 55 -3.23 -11.50 -17.27
C LEU A 55 -2.84 -10.90 -18.62
N ALA A 56 -1.97 -9.88 -18.63
CA ALA A 56 -1.46 -9.29 -19.86
C ALA A 56 -0.63 -10.28 -20.68
N TYR A 57 0.20 -11.09 -20.02
CA TYR A 57 0.95 -12.18 -20.67
C TYR A 57 0.00 -13.17 -21.36
N ALA A 58 -1.03 -13.64 -20.65
CA ALA A 58 -2.01 -14.58 -21.20
C ALA A 58 -2.75 -13.98 -22.41
N LYS A 59 -3.17 -12.72 -22.32
CA LYS A 59 -3.82 -12.01 -23.44
C LYS A 59 -2.91 -11.90 -24.66
N LEU A 60 -1.63 -11.60 -24.46
CA LEU A 60 -0.66 -11.53 -25.55
C LEU A 60 -0.41 -12.89 -26.19
N PHE A 61 -0.28 -13.94 -25.39
CA PHE A 61 -0.10 -15.31 -25.89
C PHE A 61 -1.25 -15.72 -26.80
N MET A 62 -2.48 -15.45 -26.38
CA MET A 62 -3.68 -15.74 -27.17
C MET A 62 -3.77 -14.90 -28.45
N SER A 63 -3.35 -13.64 -28.41
CA SER A 63 -3.49 -12.73 -29.55
C SER A 63 -2.41 -12.96 -30.62
N ASN A 64 -1.18 -13.28 -30.22
CA ASN A 64 -0.03 -13.42 -31.11
C ASN A 64 0.25 -14.88 -31.52
N SER A 65 -0.55 -15.85 -31.03
CA SER A 65 -0.31 -17.29 -31.23
C SER A 65 1.12 -17.73 -30.85
N SER A 66 1.79 -16.98 -29.97
CA SER A 66 3.18 -17.19 -29.56
C SER A 66 3.45 -16.49 -28.23
N ALA A 67 4.30 -17.09 -27.41
CA ALA A 67 4.66 -16.56 -26.09
C ALA A 67 5.46 -15.26 -26.21
N PRO A 68 5.11 -14.22 -25.43
CA PRO A 68 5.97 -13.05 -25.28
C PRO A 68 7.33 -13.49 -24.74
N THR A 69 8.41 -13.04 -25.39
CA THR A 69 9.79 -13.35 -24.99
C THR A 69 10.43 -12.28 -24.11
N THR A 70 9.79 -11.11 -23.99
CA THR A 70 10.31 -9.99 -23.18
C THR A 70 9.26 -9.45 -22.22
N ALA A 71 9.72 -9.03 -21.04
CA ALA A 71 8.85 -8.46 -20.03
C ALA A 71 8.33 -7.08 -20.46
N SER A 72 9.11 -6.36 -21.27
CA SER A 72 8.72 -5.05 -21.82
C SER A 72 7.45 -5.13 -22.66
N ALA A 73 7.32 -6.18 -23.50
CA ALA A 73 6.12 -6.40 -24.30
C ALA A 73 4.88 -6.60 -23.40
N VAL A 74 5.03 -7.37 -22.32
CA VAL A 74 3.94 -7.66 -21.37
C VAL A 74 3.55 -6.43 -20.57
N VAL A 75 4.52 -5.67 -20.05
CA VAL A 75 4.26 -4.41 -19.33
C VAL A 75 3.53 -3.43 -20.25
N THR A 76 3.98 -3.29 -21.50
CA THR A 76 3.31 -2.41 -22.48
C THR A 76 1.86 -2.83 -22.73
N ALA A 77 1.63 -4.13 -22.95
CA ALA A 77 0.29 -4.66 -23.20
C ALA A 77 -0.63 -4.63 -21.96
N SER A 78 -0.05 -4.59 -20.76
CA SER A 78 -0.83 -4.45 -19.52
C SER A 78 -1.48 -3.08 -19.36
N GLY A 79 -1.00 -2.06 -20.10
CA GLY A 79 -1.44 -0.68 -19.95
C GLY A 79 -0.95 -0.01 -18.66
N ILE A 80 -0.17 -0.71 -17.84
CA ILE A 80 0.50 -0.13 -16.66
C ILE A 80 1.61 0.79 -17.18
N GLY A 81 1.45 2.10 -16.97
CA GLY A 81 2.53 3.05 -17.22
C GLY A 81 3.75 2.74 -16.32
N ALA A 82 4.96 2.99 -16.83
CA ALA A 82 6.21 2.72 -16.09
C ALA A 82 6.27 3.42 -14.72
N THR A 83 5.50 4.50 -14.54
CA THR A 83 5.26 5.18 -13.27
C THR A 83 3.77 5.49 -13.11
N MET A 84 3.17 5.15 -11.97
CA MET A 84 1.80 5.52 -11.59
C MET A 84 1.81 6.29 -10.27
N GLY A 85 0.79 7.13 -10.03
CA GLY A 85 0.53 7.73 -8.71
C GLY A 85 1.13 9.10 -8.43
N THR A 86 1.01 10.06 -9.37
CA THR A 86 1.38 11.46 -9.11
C THR A 86 0.29 12.28 -8.40
N ALA A 87 -0.91 11.71 -8.24
CA ALA A 87 -2.03 12.36 -7.58
C ALA A 87 -2.00 12.16 -6.05
N PRO A 88 -2.60 13.08 -5.28
CA PRO A 88 -2.80 12.89 -3.84
C PRO A 88 -3.58 11.59 -3.58
N ASP A 89 -3.22 10.89 -2.51
CA ASP A 89 -3.88 9.64 -2.06
C ASP A 89 -3.67 8.39 -2.95
N ILE A 90 -2.70 8.43 -3.87
CA ILE A 90 -2.29 7.25 -4.66
C ILE A 90 -0.87 6.83 -4.27
N TRP A 91 -0.62 5.53 -4.36
CA TRP A 91 0.71 4.96 -4.24
C TRP A 91 1.57 5.29 -5.47
N GLY A 92 2.79 5.77 -5.24
CA GLY A 92 3.82 5.83 -6.26
C GLY A 92 4.28 4.42 -6.60
N VAL A 93 4.01 4.01 -7.84
CA VAL A 93 4.38 2.70 -8.38
C VAL A 93 5.37 2.92 -9.51
N ASN A 94 6.45 2.14 -9.53
CA ASN A 94 7.33 2.01 -10.68
C ASN A 94 7.37 0.54 -11.13
N VAL A 95 7.22 0.32 -12.44
CA VAL A 95 7.39 -0.99 -13.06
C VAL A 95 8.49 -0.90 -14.12
N SER A 96 9.60 -1.57 -13.84
CA SER A 96 10.81 -1.54 -14.66
C SER A 96 11.08 -2.92 -15.30
N PRO A 97 10.66 -3.15 -16.56
CA PRO A 97 10.97 -4.39 -17.28
C PRO A 97 12.46 -4.47 -17.66
N THR A 98 13.05 -5.65 -17.57
CA THR A 98 14.43 -5.95 -17.98
C THR A 98 14.51 -7.39 -18.49
N GLY A 99 14.82 -7.56 -19.78
CA GLY A 99 14.90 -8.87 -20.40
C GLY A 99 13.64 -9.70 -20.16
N THR A 100 13.76 -10.74 -19.33
CA THR A 100 12.69 -11.70 -19.03
C THR A 100 11.90 -11.43 -17.74
N TYR A 101 12.18 -10.35 -17.01
CA TYR A 101 11.49 -10.02 -15.75
C TYR A 101 11.12 -8.54 -15.66
N ALA A 102 10.25 -8.18 -14.71
CA ALA A 102 9.93 -6.81 -14.37
C ALA A 102 10.04 -6.60 -12.86
N ASN A 103 10.79 -5.56 -12.47
CA ASN A 103 10.83 -5.12 -11.08
C ASN A 103 9.68 -4.16 -10.82
N ILE A 104 8.99 -4.39 -9.71
CA ILE A 104 7.86 -3.58 -9.23
C ILE A 104 8.30 -2.95 -7.92
N THR A 105 8.21 -1.64 -7.83
CA THR A 105 8.51 -0.86 -6.63
C THR A 105 7.32 0.02 -6.30
N VAL A 106 6.83 -0.09 -5.08
CA VAL A 106 5.83 0.79 -4.49
C VAL A 106 6.53 1.55 -3.37
N SER A 107 6.68 2.87 -3.47
CA SER A 107 7.62 3.63 -2.61
C SER A 107 7.06 4.91 -1.98
N THR A 108 5.96 5.45 -2.48
CA THR A 108 5.36 6.66 -1.88
C THR A 108 3.89 6.46 -1.68
N TYR A 109 3.34 6.96 -0.57
CA TYR A 109 1.91 7.17 -0.43
C TYR A 109 1.69 8.64 -0.10
N ASN A 110 1.05 9.40 -1.01
CA ASN A 110 0.87 10.84 -0.85
C ASN A 110 2.19 11.58 -0.53
N SER A 111 3.26 11.26 -1.27
CA SER A 111 4.63 11.81 -1.10
C SER A 111 5.32 11.47 0.23
N VAL A 112 4.73 10.62 1.08
CA VAL A 112 5.39 10.08 2.28
C VAL A 112 6.10 8.78 1.93
N THR A 113 7.38 8.69 2.27
CA THR A 113 8.25 7.52 2.06
C THR A 113 8.32 6.63 3.31
N GLY A 114 8.87 5.42 3.19
CA GLY A 114 9.12 4.53 4.34
C GLY A 114 8.10 3.39 4.51
N TYR A 115 7.20 3.23 3.54
CA TYR A 115 6.24 2.12 3.46
C TYR A 115 6.50 1.24 2.24
N ASP A 116 7.77 1.16 1.84
CA ASP A 116 8.15 0.64 0.53
C ASP A 116 7.93 -0.87 0.45
N ALA A 117 7.43 -1.32 -0.70
CA ALA A 117 7.31 -2.72 -1.04
C ALA A 117 7.88 -2.95 -2.44
N THR A 118 8.66 -4.00 -2.59
CA THR A 118 9.23 -4.40 -3.88
C THR A 118 8.86 -5.83 -4.21
N GLY A 119 8.85 -6.14 -5.51
CA GLY A 119 8.69 -7.50 -5.97
C GLY A 119 9.09 -7.65 -7.42
N THR A 120 9.54 -8.84 -7.78
CA THR A 120 9.87 -9.17 -9.17
C THR A 120 8.77 -10.05 -9.76
N TRP A 121 8.32 -9.69 -10.96
CA TRP A 121 7.52 -10.54 -11.83
C TRP A 121 8.44 -11.15 -12.87
N ASN A 122 8.35 -12.46 -13.10
CA ASN A 122 9.13 -13.15 -14.12
C ASN A 122 8.20 -13.60 -15.23
N LEU A 123 8.68 -13.56 -16.47
CA LEU A 123 7.98 -14.18 -17.59
C LEU A 123 7.70 -15.65 -17.27
N PRO A 124 6.44 -16.09 -17.41
CA PRO A 124 6.11 -17.51 -17.38
C PRO A 124 6.90 -18.24 -18.48
N GLN A 125 7.51 -19.37 -18.10
CA GLN A 125 8.14 -20.32 -19.03
C GLN A 125 7.07 -21.14 -19.74
#